data_AF-A0A942MQG2-F1
#
_entry.id   AF-A0A942MQG2-F1
#
_cell.length_a   1.000
_cell.length_b   1.000
_cell.length_c   1.000
_cell.angle_alpha   90.00
_cell.angle_beta   90.00
_cell.angle_gamma   90.00
#
_symmetry.space_group_name_H-M   'P 1'
#
loop_
_entity.id
_entity.type
_entity.pdbx_description
1 polymer ?
#
loop_
_entity_poly.entity_id
_entity_poly.type
_entity_poly.pdbx_seq_one_letter_code
_entity_poly.pdbx_strand_id
1 'polypeptide(L)'
;MNMSIVRPYFYQAVQRSYFLNLNEQQDLTLSRSSVQGEWGHEEILQQNCNRFVAAPDENDCLHIIANSNSKLYHIIVKKDQVQTKPFITQENSGPFLLSFSVSGMGYFFYIEDIKSGKLKAAKYSPAFGWEDELSPEQSYSVPVSLAIDNSGGIHLLLYDLKNDSLNYHFRNLRMKGWADPFCLDSALQLSLLPALWVTAGYNIHIAWFLSHKNAVCYRMKRAGGWPVGGWQPEQYLPVSTAPSLISFHEESESVKVWCPGTESKIDVFYQQNGNWEQVGEETADCLPVRHGKLGGELHNLADAFPPTNLFFTNDPSKTTIEQAVRHKSDQEQKLLDQIMQLMEEKRSFKALLEKNEESLAQYRQKLERSQEEYTRKQSEWEAKSNARLRNLEEGYRRCENVNKSLNEQLKQIQKKLSEKETAIKNYRMETDTLRSELTKSKQQVENLLATIRKMEKELESKKGILDKILSAFHKKK
;
A
#
# COMPACT_ATOMS: atom_id res chain seq x y z
N MET A 1 19.87 -3.04 17.21
CA MET A 1 18.45 -2.93 17.59
C MET A 1 17.70 -4.13 17.05
N ASN A 2 17.07 -4.92 17.91
CA ASN A 2 16.21 -6.03 17.49
C ASN A 2 14.79 -5.47 17.24
N MET A 3 14.61 -4.67 16.18
CA MET A 3 13.30 -4.08 15.84
C MET A 3 12.38 -5.08 15.13
N SER A 4 12.48 -6.35 15.51
CA SER A 4 11.69 -7.42 14.92
C SER A 4 10.25 -7.33 15.39
N ILE A 5 9.34 -7.08 14.47
CA ILE A 5 7.90 -7.15 14.71
C ILE A 5 7.53 -8.64 14.86
N VAL A 6 7.77 -9.19 16.05
CA VAL A 6 7.41 -10.56 16.49
C VAL A 6 6.03 -10.56 17.17
N ARG A 7 5.42 -9.37 17.32
CA ARG A 7 4.15 -9.23 18.04
C ARG A 7 3.02 -9.96 17.29
N PRO A 8 2.07 -10.55 18.02
CA PRO A 8 0.87 -11.10 17.42
C PRO A 8 0.15 -10.05 16.57
N TYR A 9 -0.66 -10.54 15.64
CA TYR A 9 -1.46 -9.70 14.76
C TYR A 9 -2.89 -10.19 14.76
N PHE A 10 -3.82 -9.28 14.99
CA PHE A 10 -5.25 -9.50 14.99
C PHE A 10 -5.88 -8.69 13.87
N TYR A 11 -6.85 -9.28 13.19
CA TYR A 11 -7.62 -8.58 12.18
C TYR A 11 -9.05 -9.06 12.20
N GLN A 12 -9.99 -8.14 12.40
CA GLN A 12 -11.42 -8.39 12.32
C GLN A 12 -11.93 -8.06 10.92
N ALA A 13 -12.16 -9.09 10.12
CA ALA A 13 -12.90 -8.99 8.85
C ALA A 13 -14.40 -8.96 9.10
N VAL A 14 -15.20 -8.68 8.05
CA VAL A 14 -16.66 -8.54 8.17
C VAL A 14 -17.33 -9.78 8.78
N GLN A 15 -16.80 -10.97 8.52
CA GLN A 15 -17.43 -12.22 8.95
C GLN A 15 -16.61 -12.98 10.00
N ARG A 16 -15.34 -12.65 10.24
CA ARG A 16 -14.42 -13.45 11.06
C ARG A 16 -13.29 -12.61 11.61
N SER A 17 -12.70 -13.07 12.71
CA SER A 17 -11.42 -12.54 13.18
C SER A 17 -10.30 -13.52 12.89
N TYR A 18 -9.13 -12.98 12.58
CA TYR A 18 -7.89 -13.71 12.35
C TYR A 18 -6.90 -13.31 13.43
N PHE A 19 -6.17 -14.28 13.96
CA PHE A 19 -5.09 -14.05 14.90
C PHE A 19 -3.84 -14.81 14.44
N LEU A 20 -2.77 -14.06 14.22
CA LEU A 20 -1.47 -14.57 13.82
C LEU A 20 -0.49 -14.42 14.97
N ASN A 21 0.30 -15.45 15.24
CA ASN A 21 1.34 -15.39 16.25
C ASN A 21 2.55 -16.25 15.84
N LEU A 22 3.67 -16.06 16.51
CA LEU A 22 4.79 -16.99 16.51
C LEU A 22 4.71 -17.85 17.77
N ASN A 23 4.61 -19.16 17.61
CA ASN A 23 4.60 -20.09 18.74
C ASN A 23 6.02 -20.26 19.35
N GLU A 24 6.14 -21.11 20.38
CA GLU A 24 7.41 -21.37 21.06
C GLU A 24 8.49 -21.93 20.11
N GLN A 25 8.08 -22.68 19.09
CA GLN A 25 8.94 -23.27 18.06
C GLN A 25 9.32 -22.27 16.94
N GLN A 26 8.89 -21.00 17.05
CA GLN A 26 9.04 -19.99 16.00
C GLN A 26 8.28 -20.35 14.71
N ASP A 27 7.19 -21.10 14.79
CA ASP A 27 6.30 -21.30 13.66
C ASP A 27 5.25 -20.18 13.63
N LEU A 28 4.99 -19.63 12.45
CA LEU A 28 3.90 -18.69 12.22
C LEU A 28 2.59 -19.45 12.16
N THR A 29 1.70 -19.14 13.09
CA THR A 29 0.42 -19.79 13.24
C THR A 29 -0.74 -18.84 12.98
N LEU A 30 -1.88 -19.42 12.59
CA LEU A 30 -3.13 -18.71 12.32
C LEU A 30 -4.29 -19.38 13.05
N SER A 31 -4.93 -18.61 13.93
CA SER A 31 -6.20 -18.93 14.56
C SER A 31 -7.32 -18.09 13.94
N ARG A 32 -8.52 -18.67 13.83
CA ARG A 32 -9.69 -18.01 13.22
C ARG A 32 -10.85 -18.06 14.19
N SER A 33 -11.57 -16.96 14.36
CA SER A 33 -12.83 -16.97 15.12
C SER A 33 -14.03 -17.17 14.20
N SER A 34 -15.04 -17.86 14.70
CA SER A 34 -16.38 -17.85 14.11
C SER A 34 -17.08 -16.52 14.39
N VAL A 35 -18.18 -16.23 13.68
CA VAL A 35 -19.07 -15.08 13.97
C VAL A 35 -19.56 -15.09 15.43
N GLN A 36 -19.62 -16.27 16.05
CA GLN A 36 -20.04 -16.46 17.44
C GLN A 36 -18.90 -16.23 18.45
N GLY A 37 -17.70 -15.89 17.98
CA GLY A 37 -16.54 -15.58 18.83
C GLY A 37 -15.71 -16.79 19.27
N GLU A 38 -16.08 -18.00 18.86
CA GLU A 38 -15.30 -19.21 19.16
C GLU A 38 -14.06 -19.30 18.26
N TRP A 39 -12.89 -19.41 18.87
CA TRP A 39 -11.63 -19.61 18.16
C TRP A 39 -11.45 -21.08 17.76
N GLY A 40 -11.23 -21.31 16.47
CA GLY A 40 -10.94 -22.63 15.91
C GLY A 40 -9.49 -23.08 16.16
N HIS A 41 -9.16 -24.25 15.59
CA HIS A 41 -7.82 -24.81 15.66
C HIS A 41 -6.76 -23.89 15.03
N GLU A 42 -5.58 -23.89 15.65
CA GLU A 42 -4.38 -23.20 15.19
C GLU A 42 -3.79 -23.94 13.98
N GLU A 43 -3.63 -23.24 12.85
CA GLU A 43 -3.02 -23.75 11.63
C GLU A 43 -1.60 -23.19 11.48
N ILE A 44 -0.61 -24.05 11.25
CA ILE A 44 0.76 -23.60 10.97
C ILE A 44 0.86 -23.12 9.52
N LEU A 45 1.11 -21.83 9.33
CA LEU A 45 1.28 -21.21 8.02
C LEU A 45 2.72 -21.33 7.49
N GLN A 46 3.71 -21.16 8.37
CA GLN A 46 5.12 -21.19 7.98
C GLN A 46 6.02 -21.61 9.15
N GLN A 47 6.81 -22.66 8.95
CA GLN A 47 7.77 -23.12 9.96
C GLN A 47 9.03 -22.25 10.00
N ASN A 48 9.69 -22.19 11.17
CA ASN A 48 10.95 -21.47 11.40
C ASN A 48 10.87 -19.99 10.98
N CYS A 49 9.73 -19.36 11.21
CA CYS A 49 9.48 -17.96 10.92
C CYS A 49 10.10 -17.07 12.00
N ASN A 50 11.06 -16.22 11.62
CA ASN A 50 11.70 -15.28 12.54
C ASN A 50 10.93 -13.96 12.68
N ARG A 51 10.10 -13.61 11.69
CA ARG A 51 9.36 -12.35 11.63
C ARG A 51 8.26 -12.42 10.60
N PHE A 52 7.15 -11.74 10.85
CA PHE A 52 6.11 -11.54 9.86
C PHE A 52 5.47 -10.15 9.94
N VAL A 53 4.94 -9.69 8.81
CA VAL A 53 4.03 -8.54 8.72
C VAL A 53 2.74 -8.97 8.05
N ALA A 54 1.63 -8.33 8.42
CA ALA A 54 0.34 -8.68 7.89
C ALA A 54 -0.51 -7.42 7.66
N ALA A 55 -1.27 -7.40 6.58
CA ALA A 55 -2.15 -6.28 6.25
C ALA A 55 -3.35 -6.78 5.44
N PRO A 56 -4.58 -6.35 5.77
CA PRO A 56 -5.75 -6.67 4.97
C PRO A 56 -5.83 -5.79 3.73
N ASP A 57 -6.33 -6.34 2.62
CA ASP A 57 -6.72 -5.58 1.44
C ASP A 57 -8.23 -5.21 1.46
N GLU A 58 -8.70 -4.52 0.41
CA GLU A 58 -10.08 -4.03 0.31
C GLU A 58 -11.13 -5.15 0.21
N ASN A 59 -10.68 -6.38 -0.05
CA ASN A 59 -11.53 -7.55 -0.30
C ASN A 59 -11.53 -8.51 0.91
N ASP A 60 -11.17 -8.01 2.10
CA ASP A 60 -10.94 -8.80 3.31
C ASP A 60 -9.94 -9.96 3.09
N CYS A 61 -8.99 -9.81 2.16
CA CYS A 61 -7.89 -10.76 2.02
C CYS A 61 -6.76 -10.33 2.94
N LEU A 62 -6.32 -11.23 3.82
CA LEU A 62 -5.19 -10.96 4.69
C LEU A 62 -3.89 -11.35 3.97
N HIS A 63 -3.06 -10.36 3.68
CA HIS A 63 -1.74 -10.55 3.09
C HIS A 63 -0.70 -10.65 4.20
N ILE A 64 0.12 -11.69 4.17
CA ILE A 64 1.13 -11.96 5.18
C ILE A 64 2.46 -12.15 4.47
N ILE A 65 3.48 -11.40 4.87
CA ILE A 65 4.86 -11.65 4.45
C ILE A 65 5.62 -12.21 5.65
N ALA A 66 6.03 -13.46 5.54
CA ALA A 66 6.76 -14.20 6.56
C ALA A 66 8.22 -14.38 6.14
N ASN A 67 9.16 -14.13 7.05
CA ASN A 67 10.57 -14.44 6.84
C ASN A 67 10.90 -15.74 7.58
N SER A 68 11.34 -16.75 6.83
CA SER A 68 11.77 -18.05 7.35
C SER A 68 13.10 -18.40 6.69
N ASN A 69 14.13 -18.66 7.51
CA ASN A 69 15.49 -18.97 7.04
C ASN A 69 16.01 -17.95 6.01
N SER A 70 15.82 -16.66 6.29
CA SER A 70 16.18 -15.53 5.41
C SER A 70 15.39 -15.44 4.10
N LYS A 71 14.39 -16.30 3.88
CA LYS A 71 13.52 -16.26 2.70
C LYS A 71 12.18 -15.65 3.03
N LEU A 72 11.67 -14.83 2.12
CA LEU A 72 10.34 -14.24 2.25
C LEU A 72 9.28 -15.10 1.56
N TYR A 73 8.18 -15.32 2.26
CA TYR A 73 7.02 -16.06 1.82
C TYR A 73 5.82 -15.13 1.83
N HIS A 74 5.12 -15.03 0.69
CA HIS A 74 3.85 -14.32 0.61
C HIS A 74 2.70 -15.30 0.79
N ILE A 75 1.99 -15.18 1.91
CA ILE A 75 0.84 -16.00 2.25
C ILE A 75 -0.40 -15.11 2.18
N ILE A 76 -1.45 -15.59 1.51
CA ILE A 76 -2.74 -14.92 1.39
C ILE A 76 -3.79 -15.79 2.06
N VAL A 77 -4.54 -15.19 2.98
CA VAL A 77 -5.70 -15.83 3.61
C VAL A 77 -6.97 -15.17 3.07
N LYS A 78 -7.79 -15.92 2.35
CA LYS A 78 -9.04 -15.44 1.77
C LYS A 78 -10.15 -16.47 1.96
N LYS A 79 -11.21 -16.10 2.69
CA LYS A 79 -12.38 -16.97 2.94
C LYS A 79 -11.95 -18.38 3.38
N ASP A 80 -11.07 -18.44 4.38
CA ASP A 80 -10.43 -19.65 4.93
C ASP A 80 -9.39 -20.36 4.07
N GLN A 81 -9.28 -20.02 2.80
CA GLN A 81 -8.26 -20.59 1.94
C GLN A 81 -6.92 -19.89 2.20
N VAL A 82 -5.92 -20.69 2.54
CA VAL A 82 -4.53 -20.26 2.63
C VAL A 82 -3.86 -20.54 1.28
N GLN A 83 -3.23 -19.53 0.71
CA GLN A 83 -2.47 -19.66 -0.54
C GLN A 83 -1.09 -19.05 -0.37
N THR A 84 -0.05 -19.81 -0.67
CA THR A 84 1.33 -19.30 -0.74
C THR A 84 1.66 -18.91 -2.16
N LYS A 85 2.08 -17.67 -2.37
CA LYS A 85 2.50 -17.13 -3.67
C LYS A 85 4.01 -16.87 -3.70
N PRO A 86 4.63 -16.96 -4.90
CA PRO A 86 5.98 -16.45 -5.09
C PRO A 86 6.08 -14.97 -4.72
N PHE A 87 7.18 -14.58 -4.10
CA PHE A 87 7.49 -13.19 -3.76
C PHE A 87 8.67 -12.71 -4.61
N ILE A 88 8.74 -11.40 -4.92
CA ILE A 88 9.77 -10.86 -5.83
C ILE A 88 11.18 -11.11 -5.27
N THR A 89 11.34 -11.01 -3.95
CA THR A 89 12.62 -11.25 -3.30
C THR A 89 12.65 -12.56 -2.55
N GLN A 90 13.67 -13.37 -2.83
CA GLN A 90 13.88 -14.64 -2.16
C GLN A 90 14.76 -14.53 -0.92
N GLU A 91 15.45 -13.41 -0.73
CA GLU A 91 16.34 -13.20 0.41
C GLU A 91 16.09 -11.83 1.03
N ASN A 92 15.94 -11.80 2.35
CA ASN A 92 15.88 -10.57 3.13
C ASN A 92 16.42 -10.82 4.54
N SER A 93 17.40 -10.02 4.94
CA SER A 93 17.96 -10.04 6.30
C SER A 93 17.51 -8.85 7.16
N GLY A 94 16.92 -7.82 6.56
CA GLY A 94 16.62 -6.54 7.21
C GLY A 94 15.18 -6.33 7.66
N PRO A 95 14.87 -5.15 8.24
CA PRO A 95 13.52 -4.69 8.52
C PRO A 95 12.65 -4.64 7.27
N PHE A 96 11.37 -4.94 7.42
CA PHE A 96 10.38 -4.80 6.37
C PHE A 96 9.02 -4.40 6.94
N LEU A 97 8.24 -3.67 6.13
CA LEU A 97 6.90 -3.17 6.46
C LEU A 97 5.94 -3.50 5.32
N LEU A 98 4.67 -3.71 5.66
CA LEU A 98 3.59 -3.98 4.71
C LEU A 98 2.37 -3.13 5.06
N SER A 99 1.74 -2.53 4.06
CA SER A 99 0.46 -1.85 4.24
C SER A 99 -0.33 -1.83 2.93
N PHE A 100 -1.65 -1.76 3.02
CA PHE A 100 -2.55 -1.75 1.86
C PHE A 100 -3.45 -0.51 1.89
N SER A 101 -3.71 0.04 0.69
CA SER A 101 -4.72 1.08 0.50
C SER A 101 -6.13 0.51 0.54
N VAL A 102 -7.10 1.40 0.74
CA VAL A 102 -8.54 1.13 0.55
C VAL A 102 -8.91 0.68 -0.87
N SER A 103 -8.00 0.82 -1.84
CA SER A 103 -8.18 0.39 -3.23
C SER A 103 -7.50 -0.96 -3.54
N GLY A 104 -7.12 -1.71 -2.50
CA GLY A 104 -6.46 -3.02 -2.65
C GLY A 104 -5.00 -2.98 -3.11
N MET A 105 -4.36 -1.79 -3.15
CA MET A 105 -2.96 -1.67 -3.55
C MET A 105 -2.05 -1.85 -2.34
N GLY A 106 -1.17 -2.85 -2.39
CA GLY A 106 -0.22 -3.13 -1.32
C GLY A 106 1.12 -2.46 -1.55
N TYR A 107 1.80 -2.06 -0.48
CA TYR A 107 3.14 -1.53 -0.50
C TYR A 107 3.99 -2.27 0.52
N PHE A 108 5.15 -2.72 0.05
CA PHE A 108 6.12 -3.44 0.85
C PHE A 108 7.46 -2.71 0.79
N PHE A 109 7.96 -2.28 1.95
CA PHE A 109 9.27 -1.64 2.06
C PHE A 109 10.21 -2.54 2.81
N TYR A 110 11.45 -2.68 2.33
CA TYR A 110 12.43 -3.57 2.94
C TYR A 110 13.85 -3.12 2.68
N ILE A 111 14.77 -3.59 3.52
CA ILE A 111 16.21 -3.43 3.31
C ILE A 111 16.75 -4.67 2.60
N GLU A 112 17.31 -4.48 1.41
CA GLU A 112 17.91 -5.57 0.62
C GLU A 112 19.12 -6.19 1.33
N ASP A 113 20.03 -5.33 1.80
CA ASP A 113 21.21 -5.71 2.56
C ASP A 113 21.44 -4.68 3.67
N ILE A 114 21.45 -5.12 4.92
CA ILE A 114 21.70 -4.29 6.10
C ILE A 114 23.01 -3.52 5.98
N LYS A 115 24.05 -4.10 5.37
CA LYS A 115 25.36 -3.44 5.21
C LYS A 115 25.28 -2.26 4.25
N SER A 116 24.55 -2.44 3.14
CA SER A 116 24.32 -1.36 2.18
C SER A 116 23.33 -0.31 2.68
N GLY A 117 22.42 -0.72 3.58
CA GLY A 117 21.28 0.09 4.00
C GLY A 117 20.39 0.51 2.84
N LYS A 118 20.39 -0.23 1.73
CA LYS A 118 19.63 0.10 0.53
C LYS A 118 18.16 -0.27 0.74
N LEU A 119 17.33 0.77 0.85
CA LEU A 119 15.89 0.66 0.89
C LEU A 119 15.32 0.32 -0.48
N LYS A 120 14.53 -0.75 -0.53
CA LYS A 120 13.73 -1.13 -1.70
C LYS A 120 12.25 -1.10 -1.36
N ALA A 121 11.45 -0.95 -2.40
CA ALA A 121 10.00 -0.99 -2.32
C ALA A 121 9.46 -1.93 -3.40
N ALA A 122 8.38 -2.64 -3.07
CA ALA A 122 7.57 -3.39 -4.00
C ALA A 122 6.12 -2.97 -3.83
N LYS A 123 5.37 -3.00 -4.93
CA LYS A 123 3.96 -2.65 -4.99
C LYS A 123 3.16 -3.86 -5.43
N TYR A 124 2.11 -4.17 -4.70
CA TYR A 124 1.15 -5.20 -5.05
C TYR A 124 -0.04 -4.59 -5.77
N SER A 125 -0.43 -5.20 -6.87
CA SER A 125 -1.73 -4.98 -7.51
C SER A 125 -2.47 -6.31 -7.62
N PRO A 126 -3.80 -6.33 -7.43
CA PRO A 126 -4.58 -7.56 -7.63
C PRO A 126 -4.45 -8.16 -9.04
N ALA A 127 -4.22 -7.32 -10.05
CA ALA A 127 -4.13 -7.72 -11.45
C ALA A 127 -2.76 -8.29 -11.85
N PHE A 128 -1.67 -7.73 -11.33
CA PHE A 128 -0.30 -8.06 -11.77
C PHE A 128 0.55 -8.73 -10.70
N GLY A 129 0.06 -8.79 -9.45
CA GLY A 129 0.84 -9.25 -8.32
C GLY A 129 1.84 -8.20 -7.87
N TRP A 130 3.00 -8.64 -7.40
CA TRP A 130 4.06 -7.76 -6.91
C TRP A 130 4.94 -7.27 -8.07
N GLU A 131 5.20 -5.96 -8.11
CA GLU A 131 6.14 -5.29 -9.02
C GLU A 131 7.14 -4.43 -8.22
N ASP A 132 8.32 -4.16 -8.77
CA ASP A 132 9.29 -3.24 -8.16
C ASP A 132 8.71 -1.81 -8.12
N GLU A 133 8.93 -1.09 -7.01
CA GLU A 133 8.42 0.27 -6.80
C GLU A 133 9.56 1.24 -6.45
N LEU A 134 9.39 2.52 -6.79
CA LEU A 134 10.39 3.54 -6.52
C LEU A 134 10.50 3.81 -5.01
N SER A 135 11.62 3.41 -4.41
CA SER A 135 11.98 3.79 -3.03
C SER A 135 12.55 5.21 -2.96
N PRO A 136 12.48 5.88 -1.79
CA PRO A 136 13.25 7.10 -1.56
C PRO A 136 14.74 6.83 -1.77
N GLU A 137 15.45 7.72 -2.45
CA GLU A 137 16.90 7.64 -2.59
C GLU A 137 17.57 8.01 -1.26
N GLN A 138 17.63 7.05 -0.34
CA GLN A 138 18.34 7.19 0.93
C GLN A 138 19.17 5.94 1.21
N SER A 139 20.48 6.14 1.29
CA SER A 139 21.42 5.14 1.80
C SER A 139 21.38 5.13 3.33
N TYR A 140 21.59 3.96 3.94
CA TYR A 140 21.68 3.79 5.41
C TYR A 140 20.42 4.14 6.20
N SER A 141 19.25 4.08 5.56
CA SER A 141 17.97 4.33 6.24
C SER A 141 17.17 3.04 6.38
N VAL A 142 16.51 2.85 7.53
CA VAL A 142 15.64 1.68 7.80
C VAL A 142 14.17 2.11 7.88
N PRO A 143 13.23 1.34 7.29
CA PRO A 143 11.82 1.63 7.40
C PRO A 143 11.34 1.27 8.81
N VAL A 144 10.70 2.22 9.49
CA VAL A 144 10.28 2.05 10.89
C VAL A 144 8.76 2.16 11.10
N SER A 145 8.04 2.84 10.20
CA SER A 145 6.57 2.82 10.19
C SER A 145 6.02 3.17 8.81
N LEU A 146 4.87 2.59 8.43
CA LEU A 146 4.24 2.76 7.13
C LEU A 146 2.72 2.88 7.28
N ALA A 147 2.14 3.87 6.61
CA ALA A 147 0.69 4.03 6.48
C ALA A 147 0.34 4.47 5.06
N ILE A 148 -0.86 4.11 4.60
CA ILE A 148 -1.36 4.43 3.26
C ILE A 148 -2.67 5.17 3.40
N ASP A 149 -2.73 6.42 2.95
CA ASP A 149 -3.96 7.20 3.06
C ASP A 149 -5.07 6.70 2.11
N ASN A 150 -6.30 7.17 2.31
CA ASN A 150 -7.46 6.81 1.51
C ASN A 150 -7.36 7.22 0.03
N SER A 151 -6.41 8.09 -0.33
CA SER A 151 -6.10 8.47 -1.71
C SER A 151 -4.99 7.64 -2.34
N GLY A 152 -4.44 6.66 -1.60
CA GLY A 152 -3.29 5.86 -2.00
C GLY A 152 -1.94 6.56 -1.80
N GLY A 153 -1.90 7.66 -1.04
CA GLY A 153 -0.68 8.33 -0.64
C GLY A 153 0.12 7.50 0.37
N ILE A 154 1.42 7.41 0.15
CA ILE A 154 2.35 6.63 0.97
C ILE A 154 2.97 7.54 2.02
N HIS A 155 2.80 7.19 3.29
CA HIS A 155 3.40 7.86 4.44
C HIS A 155 4.40 6.90 5.07
N LEU A 156 5.68 7.29 5.09
CA LEU A 156 6.77 6.42 5.49
C LEU A 156 7.66 7.13 6.50
N LEU A 157 7.95 6.47 7.61
CA LEU A 157 8.99 6.90 8.54
C LEU A 157 10.26 6.11 8.26
N LEU A 158 11.35 6.85 8.06
CA LEU A 158 12.69 6.31 7.88
C LEU A 158 13.59 6.77 9.01
N TYR A 159 14.31 5.84 9.61
CA TYR A 159 15.38 6.15 10.56
C TYR A 159 16.73 6.06 9.85
N ASP A 160 17.42 7.18 9.74
CA ASP A 160 18.76 7.28 9.18
C ASP A 160 19.77 6.84 10.23
N LEU A 161 20.37 5.67 10.02
CA LEU A 161 21.35 5.06 10.92
C LEU A 161 22.68 5.83 10.97
N LYS A 162 22.98 6.64 9.94
CA LYS A 162 24.24 7.38 9.86
C LYS A 162 24.16 8.69 10.64
N ASN A 163 23.02 9.36 10.55
CA ASN A 163 22.81 10.68 11.16
C ASN A 163 21.97 10.62 12.45
N ASP A 164 21.53 9.43 12.85
CA ASP A 164 20.61 9.21 13.97
C ASP A 164 19.41 10.16 13.89
N SER A 165 18.75 10.18 12.73
CA SER A 165 17.62 11.09 12.48
C SER A 165 16.37 10.34 12.07
N LEU A 166 15.22 10.81 12.55
CA LEU A 166 13.92 10.28 12.17
C LEU A 166 13.30 11.20 11.12
N ASN A 167 13.05 10.68 9.93
CA ASN A 167 12.57 11.43 8.79
C ASN A 167 11.20 10.94 8.35
N TYR A 168 10.31 11.89 8.07
CA TYR A 168 9.03 11.63 7.45
C TYR A 168 9.12 11.82 5.94
N HIS A 169 8.66 10.80 5.21
CA HIS A 169 8.59 10.74 3.77
C HIS A 169 7.14 10.62 3.31
N PHE A 170 6.82 11.33 2.23
CA PHE A 170 5.51 11.29 1.62
C PHE A 170 5.60 11.15 0.11
N ARG A 171 4.73 10.32 -0.45
CA ARG A 171 4.55 10.23 -1.90
C ARG A 171 3.07 10.07 -2.23
N ASN A 172 2.57 10.95 -3.09
CA ASN A 172 1.27 10.77 -3.72
C ASN A 172 1.45 10.05 -5.06
N LEU A 173 0.52 9.16 -5.43
CA LEU A 173 0.50 8.47 -6.73
C LEU A 173 0.50 9.41 -7.95
N ARG A 174 0.05 10.65 -7.79
CA ARG A 174 0.05 11.68 -8.86
C ARG A 174 1.40 12.37 -9.03
N MET A 175 2.34 12.18 -8.10
CA MET A 175 3.68 12.77 -8.16
C MET A 175 4.64 11.82 -8.87
N LYS A 176 5.60 12.39 -9.62
CA LYS A 176 6.66 11.62 -10.29
C LYS A 176 7.68 11.00 -9.31
N GLY A 177 7.66 11.39 -8.04
CA GLY A 177 8.61 10.93 -7.02
C GLY A 177 8.15 11.27 -5.61
N TRP A 178 9.06 11.15 -4.66
CA TRP A 178 8.85 11.49 -3.25
C TRP A 178 8.91 13.01 -3.03
N ALA A 179 8.16 13.51 -2.06
CA ALA A 179 8.33 14.87 -1.55
C ALA A 179 9.64 15.00 -0.77
N ASP A 180 10.11 16.24 -0.59
CA ASP A 180 11.27 16.51 0.27
C ASP A 180 11.02 15.96 1.68
N PRO A 181 12.00 15.25 2.27
CA PRO A 181 11.85 14.67 3.59
C PRO A 181 11.68 15.75 4.64
N PHE A 182 10.85 15.46 5.64
CA PHE A 182 10.69 16.29 6.82
C PHE A 182 11.40 15.66 8.00
N CYS A 183 12.49 16.27 8.47
CA CYS A 183 13.20 15.82 9.66
C CYS A 183 12.32 16.06 10.90
N LEU A 184 11.93 14.98 11.57
CA LEU A 184 11.14 15.03 12.79
C LEU A 184 12.02 15.25 14.01
N ASP A 185 13.20 14.61 14.03
CA ASP A 185 14.16 14.65 15.13
C ASP A 185 15.57 14.34 14.61
N SER A 186 16.59 14.95 15.20
CA SER A 186 18.00 14.72 14.87
C SER A 186 18.80 14.39 16.11
N ALA A 187 19.75 13.45 15.99
CA ALA A 187 20.45 12.83 17.11
C ALA A 187 19.53 12.00 18.03
N LEU A 188 18.48 11.40 17.46
CA LEU A 188 17.58 10.48 18.13
C LEU A 188 18.22 9.12 18.29
N GLN A 189 18.33 8.60 19.51
CA GLN A 189 18.65 7.19 19.73
C GLN A 189 17.36 6.36 19.73
N LEU A 190 17.06 5.70 18.61
CA LEU A 190 15.81 4.97 18.44
C LEU A 190 15.75 3.71 19.33
N SER A 191 15.17 3.83 20.52
CA SER A 191 14.99 2.69 21.44
C SER A 191 13.69 1.93 21.20
N LEU A 192 12.72 2.56 20.54
CA LEU A 192 11.39 2.03 20.29
C LEU A 192 10.90 2.42 18.90
N LEU A 193 10.12 1.53 18.26
CA LEU A 193 9.50 1.83 16.97
C LEU A 193 8.51 3.01 17.12
N PRO A 194 8.61 4.05 16.26
CA PRO A 194 7.68 5.16 16.28
C PRO A 194 6.33 4.73 15.72
N ALA A 195 5.26 5.33 16.20
CA ALA A 195 3.92 5.13 15.66
C ALA A 195 3.63 6.17 14.58
N LEU A 196 2.96 5.73 13.51
CA LEU A 196 2.42 6.58 12.45
C LEU A 196 0.96 6.21 12.23
N TRP A 197 0.08 7.20 12.22
CA TRP A 197 -1.32 7.04 11.87
C TRP A 197 -1.78 8.15 10.94
N VAL A 198 -2.62 7.80 9.98
CA VAL A 198 -3.24 8.75 9.06
C VAL A 198 -4.75 8.61 9.18
N THR A 199 -5.40 9.70 9.57
CA THR A 199 -6.85 9.74 9.73
C THR A 199 -7.57 9.79 8.38
N ALA A 200 -8.87 9.49 8.36
CA ALA A 200 -9.71 9.67 7.17
C ALA A 200 -9.74 11.12 6.66
N GLY A 201 -9.51 12.10 7.54
CA GLY A 201 -9.37 13.51 7.20
C GLY A 201 -7.99 13.91 6.68
N TYR A 202 -7.09 12.96 6.41
CA TYR A 202 -5.70 13.16 5.98
C TYR A 202 -4.81 13.89 7.00
N ASN A 203 -5.22 13.95 8.27
CA ASN A 203 -4.33 14.37 9.34
C ASN A 203 -3.33 13.25 9.62
N ILE A 204 -2.06 13.60 9.79
CA ILE A 204 -0.97 12.68 10.07
C ILE A 204 -0.58 12.84 11.54
N HIS A 205 -0.50 11.72 12.24
CA HIS A 205 -0.15 11.62 13.65
C HIS A 205 1.10 10.78 13.79
N ILE A 206 2.12 11.30 14.47
CA ILE A 206 3.40 10.63 14.67
C ILE A 206 3.80 10.75 16.13
N ALA A 207 4.22 9.64 16.72
CA ALA A 207 4.70 9.61 18.08
C ALA A 207 5.97 8.75 18.21
N TRP A 208 6.96 9.21 18.97
CA TRP A 208 8.23 8.51 19.19
C TRP A 208 8.74 8.75 20.61
N PHE A 209 9.50 7.79 21.15
CA PHE A 209 10.02 7.87 22.51
C PHE A 209 11.37 8.59 22.57
N LEU A 210 11.52 9.51 23.51
CA LEU A 210 12.76 10.23 23.82
C LEU A 210 13.31 9.75 25.15
N SER A 211 14.26 8.82 25.11
CA SER A 211 14.87 8.21 26.30
C SER A 211 15.47 9.24 27.27
N HIS A 212 16.14 10.27 26.75
CA HIS A 212 16.78 11.32 27.57
C HIS A 212 15.79 12.26 28.27
N LYS A 213 14.53 12.31 27.82
CA LYS A 213 13.44 13.08 28.46
C LYS A 213 12.45 12.20 29.23
N ASN A 214 12.57 10.87 29.10
CA ASN A 214 11.56 9.92 29.53
C ASN A 214 10.14 10.36 29.13
N ALA A 215 9.98 10.72 27.85
CA ALA A 215 8.74 11.28 27.33
C ALA A 215 8.47 10.77 25.92
N VAL A 216 7.19 10.63 25.57
CA VAL A 216 6.79 10.44 24.18
C VAL A 216 6.64 11.80 23.52
N CYS A 217 7.39 12.03 22.45
CA CYS A 217 7.19 13.17 21.58
C CYS A 217 6.04 12.86 20.63
N TYR A 218 5.12 13.80 20.48
CA TYR A 218 3.99 13.74 19.58
C TYR A 218 4.02 14.91 18.60
N ARG A 219 3.78 14.61 17.33
CA ARG A 219 3.68 15.59 16.26
C ARG A 219 2.50 15.28 15.34
N MET A 220 1.79 16.34 14.95
CA MET A 220 0.65 16.25 14.05
C MET A 220 0.86 17.13 12.83
N LYS A 221 0.48 16.64 11.65
CA LYS A 221 0.25 17.49 10.47
C LYS A 221 -1.25 17.57 10.20
N ARG A 222 -1.80 18.78 10.30
CA ARG A 222 -3.20 19.05 9.94
C ARG A 222 -3.35 19.11 8.43
N ALA A 223 -4.38 18.44 7.92
CA ALA A 223 -4.86 18.64 6.57
C ALA A 223 -5.51 20.04 6.43
N GLY A 224 -5.67 20.50 5.19
CA GLY A 224 -6.10 21.86 4.88
C GLY A 224 -4.93 22.75 4.48
N GLY A 225 -5.20 23.75 3.65
CA GLY A 225 -4.19 24.72 3.25
C GLY A 225 -3.82 25.66 4.39
N TRP A 226 -2.95 26.62 4.09
CA TRP A 226 -2.68 27.74 4.99
C TRP A 226 -3.96 28.56 5.23
N PRO A 227 -4.24 29.04 6.46
CA PRO A 227 -3.38 29.01 7.65
C PRO A 227 -3.60 27.81 8.58
N VAL A 228 -4.61 26.98 8.30
CA VAL A 228 -5.10 25.98 9.27
C VAL A 228 -4.37 24.63 9.21
N GLY A 229 -3.71 24.32 8.11
CA GLY A 229 -2.94 23.08 7.95
C GLY A 229 -1.44 23.22 8.12
N GLY A 230 -0.75 22.08 8.01
CA GLY A 230 0.70 21.96 8.20
C GLY A 230 1.08 21.33 9.53
N TRP A 231 2.40 21.25 9.76
CA TRP A 231 2.96 20.67 10.98
C TRP A 231 2.66 21.56 12.18
N GLN A 232 2.05 20.96 13.19
CA GLN A 232 1.79 21.60 14.47
C GLN A 232 3.06 21.56 15.34
N PRO A 233 3.16 22.42 16.38
CA PRO A 233 4.24 22.34 17.35
C PRO A 233 4.34 20.97 17.99
N GLU A 234 5.57 20.55 18.30
CA GLU A 234 5.86 19.33 19.04
C GLU A 234 5.26 19.40 20.44
N GLN A 235 4.78 18.26 20.91
CA GLN A 235 4.20 18.09 22.24
C GLN A 235 4.91 16.94 22.93
N TYR A 236 5.16 17.08 24.23
CA TYR A 236 5.90 16.09 25.02
C TYR A 236 4.96 15.51 26.08
N LEU A 237 4.82 14.19 26.06
CA LEU A 237 3.97 13.42 26.95
C LEU A 237 4.86 12.72 27.97
N PRO A 238 4.96 13.22 29.22
CA PRO A 238 5.84 12.63 30.22
C PRO A 238 5.33 11.22 30.56
N VAL A 239 6.20 10.22 30.52
CA VAL A 239 5.89 8.85 30.92
C VAL A 239 6.63 8.50 32.20
N SER A 240 6.04 7.64 33.01
CA SER A 240 6.66 7.19 34.27
C SER A 240 7.82 6.22 34.01
N THR A 241 7.69 5.40 32.98
CA THR A 241 8.66 4.36 32.59
C THR A 241 8.84 4.34 31.07
N ALA A 242 9.96 3.75 30.61
CA ALA A 242 10.22 3.62 29.18
C ALA A 242 9.16 2.70 28.53
N PRO A 243 8.41 3.17 27.52
CA PRO A 243 7.38 2.37 26.89
C PRO A 243 7.98 1.21 26.12
N SER A 244 7.27 0.08 26.10
CA SER A 244 7.60 -1.07 25.25
C SER A 244 6.90 -1.04 23.89
N LEU A 245 5.95 -0.12 23.69
CA LEU A 245 5.21 0.14 22.46
C LEU A 245 4.62 1.56 22.48
N ILE A 246 4.43 2.16 21.31
CA ILE A 246 3.61 3.37 21.11
C ILE A 246 2.56 3.02 20.06
N SER A 247 1.31 3.42 20.31
CA SER A 247 0.28 3.32 19.28
C SER A 247 -0.83 4.34 19.43
N PHE A 248 -1.72 4.36 18.44
CA PHE A 248 -2.86 5.26 18.35
C PHE A 248 -4.18 4.50 18.44
N HIS A 249 -5.12 5.02 19.22
CA HIS A 249 -6.50 4.52 19.28
C HIS A 249 -7.43 5.29 18.34
N GLU A 250 -8.36 4.59 17.68
CA GLU A 250 -9.14 5.14 16.57
C GLU A 250 -10.58 5.57 16.93
N GLU A 251 -11.14 5.15 18.08
CA GLU A 251 -12.59 5.33 18.34
C GLU A 251 -13.04 6.77 18.70
N SER A 252 -12.20 7.78 18.47
CA SER A 252 -12.50 9.14 18.86
C SER A 252 -11.69 10.14 18.05
N GLU A 253 -12.23 11.35 17.83
CA GLU A 253 -11.48 12.49 17.26
C GLU A 253 -10.23 12.86 18.07
N SER A 254 -10.10 12.31 19.27
CA SER A 254 -8.93 12.39 20.14
C SER A 254 -7.95 11.25 19.88
N VAL A 255 -6.70 11.65 19.74
CA VAL A 255 -5.55 10.75 19.68
C VAL A 255 -5.32 10.19 21.07
N LYS A 256 -5.32 8.86 21.20
CA LYS A 256 -4.75 8.21 22.39
C LYS A 256 -3.37 7.69 22.12
N VAL A 257 -2.44 7.90 23.05
CA VAL A 257 -1.10 7.29 23.00
C VAL A 257 -0.98 6.27 24.11
N TRP A 258 -0.67 5.03 23.77
CA TRP A 258 -0.49 3.94 24.73
C TRP A 258 0.97 3.59 24.92
N CYS A 259 1.37 3.49 26.19
CA CYS A 259 2.74 3.23 26.61
C CYS A 259 2.76 2.11 27.66
N PRO A 260 2.70 0.83 27.24
CA PRO A 260 2.83 -0.28 28.18
C PRO A 260 4.25 -0.31 28.78
N GLY A 261 4.34 -0.11 30.10
CA GLY A 261 5.57 -0.17 30.89
C GLY A 261 5.96 -1.59 31.31
N THR A 262 6.86 -1.71 32.29
CA THR A 262 7.36 -3.01 32.80
C THR A 262 6.43 -3.66 33.85
N GLU A 263 5.49 -2.92 34.42
CA GLU A 263 4.69 -3.33 35.60
C GLU A 263 3.21 -3.55 35.30
N SER A 264 2.85 -4.05 34.11
CA SER A 264 1.45 -4.17 33.69
C SER A 264 0.67 -2.85 33.74
N LYS A 265 1.34 -1.71 33.56
CA LYS A 265 0.72 -0.38 33.50
C LYS A 265 0.74 0.14 32.08
N ILE A 266 -0.37 0.71 31.65
CA ILE A 266 -0.50 1.37 30.36
C ILE A 266 -0.79 2.84 30.62
N ASP A 267 0.18 3.71 30.32
CA ASP A 267 -0.06 5.15 30.32
C ASP A 267 -0.90 5.49 29.08
N VAL A 268 -2.09 6.07 29.30
CA VAL A 268 -3.01 6.52 28.24
C VAL A 268 -3.10 8.04 28.25
N PHE A 269 -2.54 8.67 27.23
CA PHE A 269 -2.68 10.10 27.00
C PHE A 269 -3.85 10.36 26.07
N TYR A 270 -4.65 11.38 26.33
CA TYR A 270 -5.79 11.81 25.52
C TYR A 270 -5.67 13.29 25.20
N GLN A 271 -5.90 13.66 23.94
CA GLN A 271 -5.91 15.07 23.54
C GLN A 271 -7.32 15.66 23.59
N GLN A 272 -7.58 16.59 24.53
CA GLN A 272 -8.83 17.37 24.62
C GLN A 272 -8.55 18.86 24.45
N ASN A 273 -9.24 19.52 23.52
CA ASN A 273 -9.14 20.97 23.30
C ASN A 273 -7.69 21.49 23.08
N GLY A 274 -6.82 20.63 22.54
CA GLY A 274 -5.40 20.97 22.30
C GLY A 274 -4.46 20.72 23.47
N ASN A 275 -4.97 20.32 24.64
CA ASN A 275 -4.17 19.90 25.78
C ASN A 275 -4.15 18.37 25.89
N TRP A 276 -3.04 17.84 26.39
CA TRP A 276 -2.93 16.42 26.72
C TRP A 276 -3.24 16.19 28.18
N GLU A 277 -4.12 15.24 28.43
CA GLU A 277 -4.45 14.76 29.77
C GLU A 277 -4.09 13.28 29.84
N GLN A 278 -3.44 12.86 30.91
CA GLN A 278 -3.25 11.44 31.23
C GLN A 278 -4.55 10.96 31.88
N VAL A 279 -5.33 10.13 31.17
CA VAL A 279 -6.71 9.79 31.55
C VAL A 279 -6.77 8.61 32.51
N GLY A 280 -5.72 7.78 32.58
CA GLY A 280 -5.63 6.71 33.55
C GLY A 280 -4.42 5.79 33.38
N GLU A 281 -4.22 4.93 34.39
CA GLU A 281 -3.39 3.73 34.34
C GLU A 281 -4.33 2.52 34.18
N GLU A 282 -4.34 1.87 33.02
CA GLU A 282 -5.06 0.59 32.85
C GLU A 282 -4.14 -0.57 33.26
N THR A 283 -4.67 -1.54 34.01
CA THR A 283 -3.95 -2.76 34.40
C THR A 283 -3.90 -3.74 33.23
N ALA A 284 -2.69 -4.13 32.83
CA ALA A 284 -2.39 -4.88 31.63
C ALA A 284 -2.60 -6.39 31.81
N ASP A 285 -3.86 -6.80 31.96
CA ASP A 285 -4.26 -8.16 31.57
C ASP A 285 -4.30 -8.29 30.03
N CYS A 286 -4.15 -7.18 29.30
CA CYS A 286 -4.22 -7.12 27.84
C CYS A 286 -2.85 -7.33 27.19
N LEU A 287 -2.81 -8.10 26.09
CA LEU A 287 -1.62 -8.22 25.25
C LEU A 287 -1.68 -7.15 24.15
N PRO A 288 -0.58 -6.41 23.88
CA PRO A 288 -0.52 -5.53 22.72
C PRO A 288 -0.47 -6.37 21.44
N VAL A 289 -1.46 -6.18 20.58
CA VAL A 289 -1.61 -6.90 19.32
C VAL A 289 -1.61 -5.90 18.17
N ARG A 290 -0.95 -6.22 17.05
CA ARG A 290 -1.10 -5.41 15.83
C ARG A 290 -2.52 -5.59 15.30
N HIS A 291 -3.24 -4.50 15.05
CA HIS A 291 -4.56 -4.54 14.45
C HIS A 291 -4.50 -4.18 12.97
N GLY A 292 -5.01 -5.07 12.13
CA GLY A 292 -5.19 -4.80 10.70
C GLY A 292 -6.34 -3.86 10.43
N LYS A 293 -6.11 -2.78 9.71
CA LYS A 293 -7.16 -2.00 9.05
C LYS A 293 -6.69 -1.56 7.67
N LEU A 294 -7.65 -1.33 6.77
CA LEU A 294 -7.37 -0.66 5.52
C LEU A 294 -6.75 0.72 5.79
N GLY A 295 -5.57 0.97 5.22
CA GLY A 295 -4.87 2.25 5.33
C GLY A 295 -3.71 2.32 6.35
N GLY A 296 -3.40 1.25 7.09
CA GLY A 296 -2.24 1.24 7.99
C GLY A 296 -2.22 0.09 8.99
N GLU A 297 -1.04 -0.20 9.55
CA GLU A 297 -0.94 -1.00 10.78
C GLU A 297 -1.18 -0.05 11.98
N LEU A 298 -2.17 -0.38 12.82
CA LEU A 298 -2.32 0.18 14.16
C LEU A 298 -1.96 -0.90 15.16
N HIS A 299 -1.55 -0.57 16.38
CA HIS A 299 -1.46 -1.56 17.46
C HIS A 299 -2.60 -1.30 18.44
N ASN A 300 -3.47 -2.30 18.60
CA ASN A 300 -4.54 -2.25 19.59
C ASN A 300 -4.21 -3.15 20.80
N LEU A 301 -4.79 -2.86 21.95
CA LEU A 301 -4.83 -3.77 23.09
C LEU A 301 -6.00 -4.68 22.78
N ALA A 302 -5.73 -5.97 22.63
CA ALA A 302 -6.79 -6.93 22.70
C ALA A 302 -6.99 -7.24 24.19
N ASP A 303 -8.23 -7.13 24.68
CA ASP A 303 -8.62 -7.80 25.92
C ASP A 303 -8.08 -9.23 25.82
N ALA A 304 -7.40 -9.69 26.87
CA ALA A 304 -6.90 -11.06 26.91
C ALA A 304 -7.97 -12.00 26.34
N PHE A 305 -7.54 -12.81 25.36
CA PHE A 305 -8.30 -13.98 24.90
C PHE A 305 -8.88 -14.70 26.12
N PRO A 306 -10.06 -15.34 26.00
CA PRO A 306 -10.68 -16.01 27.13
C PRO A 306 -9.63 -16.88 27.80
N PRO A 307 -9.34 -16.62 29.09
CA PRO A 307 -8.32 -17.37 29.78
C PRO A 307 -8.73 -18.84 29.69
N THR A 308 -7.78 -19.71 29.36
CA THR A 308 -7.85 -21.10 29.82
C THR A 308 -7.99 -21.08 31.34
N ASN A 309 -9.24 -21.00 31.81
CA ASN A 309 -9.82 -21.04 33.15
C ASN A 309 -9.00 -20.50 34.34
N LEU A 310 -9.60 -19.61 35.15
CA LEU A 310 -9.92 -19.83 36.58
C LEU A 310 -10.06 -18.52 37.40
N PHE A 311 -11.14 -18.49 38.19
CA PHE A 311 -11.42 -17.70 39.41
C PHE A 311 -12.40 -16.49 39.36
N PHE A 312 -13.41 -16.63 40.22
CA PHE A 312 -14.43 -15.69 40.68
C PHE A 312 -13.85 -14.66 41.68
N THR A 313 -14.45 -13.48 41.82
CA THR A 313 -15.42 -13.14 42.91
C THR A 313 -15.77 -11.63 42.96
N ASN A 314 -17.04 -11.38 43.31
CA ASN A 314 -17.64 -10.09 43.68
C ASN A 314 -17.06 -9.55 45.01
N ASP A 315 -17.10 -8.22 45.25
CA ASP A 315 -18.13 -7.56 46.10
C ASP A 315 -17.85 -6.04 46.31
N PRO A 316 -18.88 -5.16 46.42
CA PRO A 316 -18.78 -3.72 46.60
C PRO A 316 -19.14 -3.25 48.03
N SER A 317 -18.55 -2.14 48.51
CA SER A 317 -19.03 -1.31 49.65
C SER A 317 -18.05 -0.13 49.87
N LYS A 318 -18.35 1.07 50.41
CA LYS A 318 -19.53 1.71 51.03
C LYS A 318 -19.19 3.21 51.37
N THR A 319 -20.20 4.09 51.28
CA THR A 319 -20.62 5.26 52.16
C THR A 319 -19.62 6.35 52.64
N THR A 320 -19.83 7.66 52.40
CA THR A 320 -20.73 8.69 53.04
C THR A 320 -20.09 9.47 54.22
N ILE A 321 -20.22 10.81 54.26
CA ILE A 321 -20.79 11.63 55.37
C ILE A 321 -20.56 13.14 55.17
N GLU A 322 -21.64 13.89 55.46
CA GLU A 322 -21.86 15.34 55.52
C GLU A 322 -21.23 16.03 56.75
N GLN A 323 -21.22 17.39 56.80
CA GLN A 323 -21.66 18.17 57.98
C GLN A 323 -21.72 19.70 57.74
N ALA A 324 -22.43 20.37 58.65
CA ALA A 324 -23.34 21.49 58.41
C ALA A 324 -22.98 22.85 59.08
N VAL A 325 -23.45 23.93 58.44
CA VAL A 325 -24.15 25.15 58.92
C VAL A 325 -23.84 25.76 60.31
N ARG A 326 -23.60 27.09 60.35
CA ARG A 326 -24.22 28.04 61.31
C ARG A 326 -24.01 29.52 60.95
N HIS A 327 -25.08 30.31 61.18
CA HIS A 327 -25.16 31.74 61.58
C HIS A 327 -26.16 32.58 60.77
N LYS A 328 -27.39 32.68 61.30
CA LYS A 328 -28.42 33.65 60.92
C LYS A 328 -28.43 34.79 61.95
N SER A 329 -27.84 35.94 61.63
CA SER A 329 -28.11 37.23 62.31
C SER A 329 -27.49 38.42 61.56
N ASP A 330 -26.48 38.18 60.71
CA ASP A 330 -25.95 39.14 59.72
C ASP A 330 -26.75 39.16 58.41
N GLN A 331 -27.77 38.29 58.29
CA GLN A 331 -28.36 37.93 57.00
C GLN A 331 -29.12 39.07 56.34
N GLU A 332 -29.73 39.98 57.10
CA GLU A 332 -30.65 40.97 56.53
C GLU A 332 -29.90 42.18 55.94
N GLN A 333 -28.81 42.63 56.58
CA GLN A 333 -27.93 43.65 56.01
C GLN A 333 -27.18 43.10 54.79
N LYS A 334 -26.68 41.85 54.89
CA LYS A 334 -26.09 41.12 53.75
C LYS A 334 -27.09 40.94 52.62
N LEU A 335 -28.37 40.72 52.91
CA LEU A 335 -29.40 40.57 51.87
C LEU A 335 -29.60 41.87 51.10
N LEU A 336 -29.57 43.02 51.77
CA LEU A 336 -29.74 44.33 51.11
C LEU A 336 -28.54 44.67 50.22
N ASP A 337 -27.32 44.45 50.70
CA ASP A 337 -26.09 44.62 49.92
C ASP A 337 -26.04 43.62 48.74
N GLN A 338 -26.49 42.38 48.97
CA GLN A 338 -26.66 41.38 47.92
C GLN A 338 -27.68 41.83 46.86
N ILE A 339 -28.81 42.42 47.25
CA ILE A 339 -29.81 42.91 46.28
C ILE A 339 -29.22 44.03 45.41
N MET A 340 -28.46 44.96 46.00
CA MET A 340 -27.81 46.02 45.22
C MET A 340 -26.73 45.48 44.29
N GLN A 341 -25.89 44.56 44.78
CA GLN A 341 -24.88 43.87 43.98
C GLN A 341 -25.55 43.11 42.82
N LEU A 342 -26.65 42.39 43.07
CA LEU A 342 -27.41 41.67 42.05
C LEU A 342 -28.01 42.61 41.00
N MET A 343 -28.42 43.83 41.38
CA MET A 343 -28.91 44.82 40.42
C MET A 343 -27.79 45.39 39.54
N GLU A 344 -26.61 45.63 40.09
CA GLU A 344 -25.44 46.09 39.34
C GLU A 344 -24.90 44.98 38.42
N GLU A 345 -24.83 43.75 38.91
CA GLU A 345 -24.54 42.55 38.12
C GLU A 345 -25.56 42.39 36.99
N LYS A 346 -26.87 42.54 37.27
CA LYS A 346 -27.89 42.49 36.22
C LYS A 346 -27.68 43.56 35.14
N ARG A 347 -27.25 44.77 35.51
CA ARG A 347 -26.95 45.84 34.55
C ARG A 347 -25.69 45.52 33.73
N SER A 348 -24.63 45.02 34.37
CA SER A 348 -23.40 44.64 33.67
C SER A 348 -23.64 43.46 32.72
N PHE A 349 -24.44 42.47 33.13
CA PHE A 349 -24.86 41.35 32.27
C PHE A 349 -25.66 41.83 31.07
N LYS A 350 -26.54 42.82 31.23
CA LYS A 350 -27.29 43.38 30.09
C LYS A 350 -26.37 44.07 29.08
N ALA A 351 -25.41 44.88 29.53
CA ALA A 351 -24.44 45.52 28.65
C ALA A 351 -23.52 44.48 27.96
N LEU A 352 -23.14 43.43 28.68
CA LEU A 352 -22.38 42.31 28.10
C LEU A 352 -23.19 41.57 27.04
N LEU A 353 -24.49 41.39 27.25
CA LEU A 353 -25.39 40.75 26.30
C LEU A 353 -25.52 41.58 25.01
N GLU A 354 -25.69 42.90 25.11
CA GLU A 354 -25.71 43.80 23.94
C GLU A 354 -24.39 43.74 23.16
N LYS A 355 -23.23 43.78 23.84
CA LYS A 355 -21.92 43.63 23.18
C LYS A 355 -21.73 42.27 22.50
N ASN A 356 -22.25 41.21 23.12
CA ASN A 356 -22.21 39.86 22.56
C ASN A 356 -23.12 39.75 21.32
N GLU A 357 -24.29 40.40 21.33
CA GLU A 357 -25.20 40.46 20.17
C GLU A 357 -24.57 41.20 18.99
N GLU A 358 -23.91 42.34 19.23
CA GLU A 358 -23.15 43.07 18.20
C GLU A 358 -22.00 42.23 17.62
N SER A 359 -21.25 41.55 18.49
CA SER A 359 -20.17 40.65 18.07
C SER A 359 -20.71 39.50 17.24
N LEU A 360 -21.84 38.90 17.65
CA LEU A 360 -22.53 37.84 16.91
C LEU A 360 -22.98 38.31 15.52
N ALA A 361 -23.51 39.53 15.41
CA ALA A 361 -23.90 40.13 14.13
C ALA A 361 -22.69 40.30 13.20
N GLN A 362 -21.55 40.77 13.71
CA GLN A 362 -20.31 40.86 12.94
C GLN A 362 -19.79 39.49 12.49
N TYR A 363 -19.87 38.47 13.34
CA TYR A 363 -19.49 37.10 12.97
C TYR A 363 -20.41 36.52 11.89
N ARG A 364 -21.73 36.76 11.97
CA ARG A 364 -22.69 36.36 10.92
C ARG A 364 -22.35 37.00 9.58
N GLN A 365 -22.06 38.30 9.55
CA GLN A 365 -21.67 38.99 8.32
C GLN A 365 -20.35 38.46 7.73
N LYS A 366 -19.36 38.16 8.57
CA LYS A 366 -18.10 37.55 8.12
C LYS A 366 -18.32 36.15 7.56
N LEU A 367 -19.19 35.37 8.18
CA LEU A 367 -19.55 34.03 7.71
C LEU A 367 -20.23 34.08 6.34
N GLU A 368 -21.19 34.99 6.16
CA GLU A 368 -21.89 35.19 4.89
C GLU A 368 -20.92 35.54 3.74
N ARG A 369 -20.02 36.52 3.95
CA ARG A 369 -18.98 36.86 2.96
C ARG A 369 -18.05 35.68 2.64
N SER A 370 -17.71 34.89 3.64
CA SER A 370 -16.88 33.70 3.44
C SER A 370 -17.62 32.62 2.63
N GLN A 371 -18.93 32.47 2.82
CA GLN A 371 -19.76 31.55 2.04
C GLN A 371 -19.92 32.02 0.58
N GLU A 372 -20.11 33.32 0.36
CA GLU A 372 -20.13 33.92 -0.99
C GLU A 372 -18.78 33.73 -1.71
N GLU A 373 -17.65 33.96 -1.03
CA GLU A 373 -16.34 33.74 -1.63
C GLU A 373 -16.08 32.26 -1.95
N TYR A 374 -16.51 31.35 -1.06
CA TYR A 374 -16.41 29.92 -1.28
C TYR A 374 -17.23 29.47 -2.50
N THR A 375 -18.50 29.87 -2.59
CA THR A 375 -19.38 29.55 -3.72
C THR A 375 -18.85 30.14 -5.04
N ARG A 376 -18.30 31.36 -5.03
CA ARG A 376 -17.62 31.93 -6.20
C ARG A 376 -16.43 31.08 -6.63
N LYS A 377 -15.51 30.75 -5.72
CA LYS A 377 -14.32 29.92 -6.00
C LYS A 377 -14.72 28.52 -6.50
N GLN A 378 -15.78 27.95 -5.94
CA GLN A 378 -16.33 26.68 -6.38
C GLN A 378 -16.82 26.79 -7.84
N SER A 379 -17.60 27.82 -8.17
CA SER A 379 -18.08 28.03 -9.55
C SER A 379 -16.95 28.26 -10.56
N GLU A 380 -15.89 29.01 -10.20
CA GLU A 380 -14.70 29.21 -11.03
C GLU A 380 -13.95 27.89 -11.27
N TRP A 381 -13.82 27.08 -10.22
CA TRP A 381 -13.19 25.76 -10.31
C TRP A 381 -14.00 24.81 -11.20
N GLU A 382 -15.32 24.76 -11.05
CA GLU A 382 -16.22 23.97 -11.89
C GLU A 382 -16.15 24.42 -13.36
N ALA A 383 -16.15 25.72 -13.64
CA ALA A 383 -15.98 26.26 -14.99
C ALA A 383 -14.64 25.84 -15.61
N LYS A 384 -13.54 25.93 -14.85
CA LYS A 384 -12.21 25.51 -15.29
C LYS A 384 -12.12 23.99 -15.52
N SER A 385 -12.76 23.21 -14.66
CA SER A 385 -12.83 21.75 -14.79
C SER A 385 -13.60 21.36 -16.04
N ASN A 386 -14.77 21.95 -16.27
CA ASN A 386 -15.60 21.73 -17.45
C ASN A 386 -14.88 22.13 -18.76
N ALA A 387 -14.13 23.24 -18.75
CA ALA A 387 -13.31 23.63 -19.90
C ALA A 387 -12.22 22.60 -20.22
N ARG A 388 -11.56 22.04 -19.19
CA ARG A 388 -10.58 20.95 -19.36
C ARG A 388 -11.24 19.68 -19.90
N LEU A 389 -12.44 19.34 -19.42
CA LEU A 389 -13.19 18.19 -19.90
C LEU A 389 -13.50 18.31 -21.39
N ARG A 390 -14.00 19.46 -21.85
CA ARG A 390 -14.26 19.72 -23.28
C ARG A 390 -13.01 19.59 -24.13
N ASN A 391 -11.88 20.15 -23.68
CA ASN A 391 -10.61 20.02 -24.38
C ASN A 391 -10.13 18.56 -24.49
N LEU A 392 -10.35 17.76 -23.43
CA LEU A 392 -10.04 16.33 -23.45
C LEU A 392 -10.97 15.55 -24.39
N GLU A 393 -12.27 15.86 -24.42
CA GLU A 393 -13.23 15.26 -25.34
C GLU A 393 -12.89 15.58 -26.81
N GLU A 394 -12.47 16.81 -27.12
CA GLU A 394 -11.97 17.18 -28.44
C GLU A 394 -10.67 16.47 -28.80
N GLY A 395 -9.76 16.31 -27.82
CA GLY A 395 -8.56 15.49 -27.97
C GLY A 395 -8.89 14.04 -28.30
N TYR A 396 -9.82 13.45 -27.56
CA TYR A 396 -10.28 12.08 -27.77
C TYR A 396 -10.92 11.89 -29.15
N ARG A 397 -11.81 12.79 -29.58
CA ARG A 397 -12.42 12.75 -30.93
C ARG A 397 -11.36 12.82 -32.04
N ARG A 398 -10.32 13.65 -31.87
CA ARG A 398 -9.20 13.71 -32.84
C ARG A 398 -8.46 12.38 -32.91
N CYS A 399 -8.11 11.79 -31.77
CA CYS A 399 -7.47 10.47 -31.72
C CYS A 399 -8.35 9.38 -32.34
N GLU A 400 -9.65 9.38 -32.07
CA GLU A 400 -10.61 8.43 -32.65
C GLU A 400 -10.65 8.53 -34.18
N ASN A 401 -10.67 9.75 -34.72
CA ASN A 401 -10.65 9.97 -36.17
C ASN A 401 -9.33 9.50 -36.81
N VAL A 402 -8.19 9.75 -36.16
CA VAL A 402 -6.88 9.22 -36.61
C VAL A 402 -6.89 7.69 -36.60
N ASN A 403 -7.43 7.06 -35.55
CA ASN A 403 -7.52 5.61 -35.45
C ASN A 403 -8.43 5.02 -36.55
N LYS A 404 -9.58 5.65 -36.83
CA LYS A 404 -10.45 5.26 -37.96
C LYS A 404 -9.72 5.34 -39.30
N SER A 405 -8.97 6.41 -39.54
CA SER A 405 -8.16 6.58 -40.75
C SER A 405 -7.08 5.50 -40.89
N LEU A 406 -6.34 5.23 -39.81
CA LEU A 406 -5.30 4.17 -39.79
C LEU A 406 -5.89 2.79 -40.03
N ASN A 407 -7.05 2.48 -39.44
CA ASN A 407 -7.72 1.20 -39.66
C ASN A 407 -8.17 1.02 -41.12
N GLU A 408 -8.62 2.10 -41.78
CA GLU A 408 -8.98 2.05 -43.20
C GLU A 408 -7.74 1.86 -44.08
N GLN A 409 -6.61 2.51 -43.75
CA GLN A 409 -5.33 2.28 -44.42
C GLN A 409 -4.85 0.83 -44.25
N LEU A 410 -4.96 0.27 -43.04
CA LEU A 410 -4.60 -1.13 -42.78
C LEU A 410 -5.44 -2.10 -43.62
N LYS A 411 -6.75 -1.88 -43.74
CA LYS A 411 -7.61 -2.69 -44.62
C LYS A 411 -7.18 -2.62 -46.08
N GLN A 412 -6.82 -1.44 -46.58
CA GLN A 412 -6.33 -1.27 -47.94
C GLN A 412 -5.00 -2.01 -48.17
N ILE A 413 -4.08 -1.95 -47.20
CA ILE A 413 -2.81 -2.67 -47.26
C ILE A 413 -3.03 -4.18 -47.25
N GLN A 414 -3.90 -4.69 -46.37
CA GLN A 414 -4.25 -6.11 -46.31
C GLN A 414 -4.85 -6.61 -47.63
N LYS A 415 -5.74 -5.82 -48.25
CA LYS A 415 -6.29 -6.14 -49.58
C LYS A 415 -5.18 -6.27 -50.62
N LYS A 416 -4.31 -5.26 -50.73
CA LYS A 416 -3.16 -5.29 -51.67
C LYS A 416 -2.23 -6.47 -51.42
N LEU A 417 -1.99 -6.82 -50.15
CA LEU A 417 -1.18 -7.98 -49.79
C LEU A 417 -1.80 -9.28 -50.31
N SER A 418 -3.11 -9.47 -50.11
CA SER A 418 -3.82 -10.67 -50.59
C SER A 418 -3.81 -10.80 -52.13
N GLU A 419 -3.89 -9.68 -52.85
CA GLU A 419 -3.77 -9.63 -54.32
C GLU A 419 -2.36 -10.07 -54.76
N LYS A 420 -1.32 -9.60 -54.06
CA LYS A 420 0.08 -9.99 -54.33
C LYS A 420 0.36 -11.45 -53.99
N GLU A 421 -0.19 -11.96 -52.88
CA GLU A 421 -0.07 -13.38 -52.50
C GLU A 421 -0.71 -14.29 -53.56
N THR A 422 -1.87 -13.91 -54.10
CA THR A 422 -2.55 -14.62 -55.18
C THR A 422 -1.71 -14.60 -56.46
N ALA A 423 -1.13 -13.46 -56.82
CA ALA A 423 -0.22 -13.36 -57.96
C ALA A 423 1.03 -14.24 -57.80
N ILE A 424 1.67 -14.24 -56.62
CA ILE A 424 2.81 -15.10 -56.32
C ILE A 424 2.44 -16.59 -56.45
N LYS A 425 1.25 -16.99 -55.98
CA LYS A 425 0.75 -18.35 -56.13
C LYS A 425 0.61 -18.75 -57.60
N ASN A 426 0.06 -17.87 -58.43
CA ASN A 426 -0.09 -18.12 -59.87
C ASN A 426 1.28 -18.27 -60.56
N TYR A 427 2.24 -17.39 -60.26
CA TYR A 427 3.60 -17.49 -60.81
C TYR A 427 4.32 -18.77 -60.39
N ARG A 428 4.11 -19.24 -59.14
CA ARG A 428 4.65 -20.54 -58.69
C ARG A 428 4.07 -21.69 -59.52
N MET A 429 2.76 -21.71 -59.75
CA MET A 429 2.11 -22.74 -60.59
C MET A 429 2.63 -22.73 -62.03
N GLU A 430 2.79 -21.55 -62.63
CA GLU A 430 3.36 -21.40 -63.98
C GLU A 430 4.81 -21.91 -64.03
N THR A 431 5.63 -21.54 -63.04
CA THR A 431 7.02 -22.01 -62.92
C THR A 431 7.10 -23.53 -62.78
N ASP A 432 6.22 -24.14 -61.99
CA ASP A 432 6.18 -25.60 -61.82
C ASP A 432 5.73 -26.31 -63.10
N THR A 433 4.82 -25.70 -63.86
CA THR A 433 4.40 -26.19 -65.19
C THR A 433 5.58 -26.18 -66.17
N LEU A 434 6.29 -25.05 -66.28
CA LEU A 434 7.47 -24.92 -67.13
C LEU A 434 8.60 -25.88 -66.73
N ARG A 435 8.81 -26.09 -65.42
CA ARG A 435 9.77 -27.09 -64.92
C ARG A 435 9.40 -28.51 -65.35
N SER A 436 8.11 -28.86 -65.29
CA SER A 436 7.60 -30.16 -65.76
C SER A 436 7.83 -30.35 -67.26
N GLU A 437 7.54 -29.34 -68.07
CA GLU A 437 7.78 -29.36 -69.52
C GLU A 437 9.26 -29.47 -69.87
N LEU A 438 10.12 -28.73 -69.16
CA LEU A 438 11.58 -28.81 -69.32
C LEU A 438 12.10 -30.21 -68.98
N THR A 439 11.59 -30.83 -67.91
CA THR A 439 11.97 -32.19 -67.50
C THR A 439 11.54 -33.21 -68.56
N LYS A 440 10.33 -33.09 -69.11
CA LYS A 440 9.85 -33.93 -70.22
C LYS A 440 10.73 -33.78 -71.47
N SER A 441 11.03 -32.54 -71.85
CA SER A 441 11.87 -32.25 -73.03
C SER A 441 13.29 -32.80 -72.85
N LYS A 442 13.87 -32.66 -71.65
CA LYS A 442 15.17 -33.25 -71.30
C LYS A 442 15.16 -34.77 -71.47
N GLN A 443 14.13 -35.45 -70.95
CA GLN A 443 13.98 -36.90 -71.11
C GLN A 443 13.86 -37.33 -72.58
N GLN A 444 13.14 -36.56 -73.40
CA GLN A 444 13.03 -36.83 -74.84
C GLN A 444 14.41 -36.74 -75.53
N VAL A 445 15.20 -35.71 -75.21
CA VAL A 445 16.56 -35.56 -75.75
C VAL A 445 17.46 -36.71 -75.32
N GLU A 446 17.41 -37.12 -74.04
CA GLU A 446 18.17 -38.27 -73.55
C GLU A 446 17.80 -39.57 -74.28
N ASN A 447 16.51 -39.80 -74.55
CA ASN A 447 16.02 -40.95 -75.31
C ASN A 447 16.50 -40.91 -76.78
N LEU A 448 16.48 -39.74 -77.42
CA LEU A 448 17.01 -39.56 -78.79
C LEU A 448 18.51 -39.82 -78.85
N LEU A 449 19.28 -39.30 -77.89
CA LEU A 449 20.72 -39.55 -77.78
C LEU A 449 21.03 -41.05 -77.60
N ALA A 450 20.25 -41.76 -76.77
CA ALA A 450 20.38 -43.20 -76.61
C ALA A 450 20.11 -43.95 -77.93
N THR A 451 19.13 -43.50 -78.71
CA THR A 451 18.79 -44.06 -80.02
C THR A 451 19.92 -43.83 -81.04
N ILE A 452 20.48 -42.62 -81.07
CA ILE A 452 21.65 -42.28 -81.92
C ILE A 452 22.83 -43.19 -81.58
N ARG A 453 23.19 -43.33 -80.29
CA ARG A 453 24.27 -44.24 -79.85
C ARG A 453 24.05 -45.69 -80.27
N LYS A 454 22.79 -46.16 -80.26
CA LYS A 454 22.44 -47.50 -80.74
C LYS A 454 22.69 -47.63 -82.25
N MET A 455 22.22 -46.66 -83.04
CA MET A 455 22.44 -46.63 -84.50
C MET A 455 23.93 -46.54 -84.85
N GLU A 456 24.70 -45.72 -84.14
CA GLU A 456 26.16 -45.63 -84.30
C GLU A 456 26.83 -46.99 -84.08
N LYS A 457 26.44 -47.71 -83.01
CA LYS A 457 26.94 -49.07 -82.73
C LYS A 457 26.57 -50.09 -83.81
N GLU A 458 25.34 -50.03 -84.33
CA GLU A 458 24.89 -50.88 -85.44
C GLU A 458 25.67 -50.57 -86.74
N LEU A 459 25.91 -49.29 -87.01
CA LEU A 459 26.69 -48.84 -88.17
C LEU A 459 28.14 -49.35 -88.09
N GLU A 460 28.76 -49.26 -86.91
CA GLU A 460 30.12 -49.75 -86.67
C GLU A 460 30.22 -51.28 -86.84
N SER A 461 29.21 -52.01 -86.34
CA SER A 461 29.08 -53.45 -86.58
C SER A 461 28.99 -53.77 -88.09
N LYS A 462 28.20 -52.99 -88.85
CA LYS A 462 28.06 -53.19 -90.30
C LYS A 462 29.34 -52.85 -91.06
N LYS A 463 30.06 -51.78 -90.68
CA LYS A 463 31.39 -51.46 -91.22
C LYS A 463 32.35 -52.63 -91.03
N GLY A 464 32.42 -53.20 -89.84
CA GLY A 464 33.27 -54.36 -89.56
C GLY A 464 32.94 -55.61 -90.40
N ILE A 465 31.68 -55.81 -90.80
CA ILE A 465 31.29 -56.84 -91.77
C ILE A 465 31.80 -56.50 -93.17
N LEU A 466 31.64 -55.23 -93.59
CA LEU A 466 32.05 -54.76 -94.90
C LEU A 466 33.58 -54.86 -95.09
N ASP A 467 34.35 -54.50 -94.06
CA ASP A 467 35.82 -54.66 -94.04
C ASP A 467 36.24 -56.14 -94.13
N LYS A 468 35.51 -57.06 -93.47
CA LYS A 468 35.71 -58.51 -93.61
C LYS A 468 35.42 -59.00 -95.03
N ILE A 469 34.38 -58.49 -95.69
CA ILE A 469 34.08 -58.82 -97.08
C ILE A 469 35.18 -58.29 -98.00
N LEU A 470 35.57 -57.03 -97.86
CA LEU A 470 36.63 -56.39 -98.66
C LEU A 470 37.97 -57.13 -98.52
N SER A 471 38.35 -57.53 -97.31
CA SER A 471 39.57 -58.31 -97.05
C SER A 471 39.49 -59.74 -97.62
N ALA A 472 38.32 -60.38 -97.62
CA ALA A 472 38.13 -61.67 -98.28
C ALA A 472 38.29 -61.59 -99.81
N PHE A 473 37.83 -60.49 -100.44
CA PHE A 473 38.05 -60.24 -101.86
C PHE A 473 39.53 -59.99 -102.20
N HIS A 474 40.27 -59.32 -101.31
CA HIS A 474 41.71 -59.07 -101.52
C HIS A 474 42.59 -60.33 -101.40
N LYS A 475 42.12 -61.38 -100.70
CA LYS A 475 42.82 -62.68 -100.60
C LYS A 475 42.61 -63.62 -101.79
N LYS A 476 41.78 -63.26 -102.77
CA LYS A 476 41.45 -64.10 -103.95
C LYS A 476 42.19 -63.70 -105.24
N LYS A 477 43.14 -62.76 -105.14
CA LYS A 477 44.21 -62.56 -106.11
C LYS A 477 45.49 -63.12 -105.51
#